data_AF-D8QF84-F1
#
_entry.id   AF-D8QF84-F1
#
_cell.length_a   1.000
_cell.length_b   1.000
_cell.length_c   1.000
_cell.angle_alpha   90.00
_cell.angle_beta   90.00
_cell.angle_gamma   90.00
#
_symmetry.space_group_name_H-M   'P 1'
#
loop_
_entity.id
_entity.type
_entity.pdbx_description
1 polymer ?
#
loop_
_entity_poly.entity_id
_entity_poly.type
_entity_poly.pdbx_seq_one_letter_code
_entity_poly.pdbx_strand_id
1 'polypeptide(L)'
;MAAIVLNTRPPMYLFGWRYPYKQFLRQIINAPYLTPQEIWDYSVAVPFAEEFPHLAKYVPLLYVDPETRQCTVIIATNSDEESREMANNEEVIQGLRPILKESREPCWYRYP
;
A
#
# COMPACT_ATOMS: atom_id res chain seq x y z
N MET A 1 3.36 6.65 35.28
CA MET A 1 2.73 7.92 34.84
C MET A 1 2.94 8.03 33.33
N ALA A 2 1.88 7.95 32.54
CA ALA A 2 1.95 8.21 31.10
C ALA A 2 1.77 9.71 30.88
N ALA A 3 2.79 10.37 30.32
CA ALA A 3 2.68 11.76 29.91
C ALA A 3 1.80 11.82 28.66
N ILE A 4 0.60 12.40 28.77
CA ILE A 4 -0.25 12.70 27.62
C ILE A 4 0.29 14.01 27.02
N VAL A 5 1.01 13.91 25.91
CA VAL A 5 1.45 15.08 25.15
C VAL A 5 0.22 15.62 24.40
N LEU A 6 -0.45 16.60 24.99
CA LEU A 6 -1.49 17.37 24.33
C LEU A 6 -0.84 18.18 23.17
N ASN A 7 -1.45 18.14 21.97
CA ASN A 7 -1.04 18.80 20.71
C ASN A 7 -0.15 18.02 19.73
N THR A 8 0.15 16.74 19.92
CA THR A 8 0.70 15.93 18.83
C THR A 8 -0.44 15.33 18.01
N ARG A 9 -0.45 15.57 16.67
CA ARG A 9 -1.30 14.79 15.77
C ARG A 9 -1.01 13.30 16.00
N PRO A 10 -2.03 12.43 16.04
CA PRO A 10 -1.79 11.01 16.20
C PRO A 10 -0.85 10.52 15.09
N PRO A 11 0.04 9.55 15.37
CA PRO A 11 0.92 9.00 14.35
C PRO A 11 0.08 8.43 13.20
N MET A 12 0.53 8.69 11.97
CA MET A 12 -0.06 8.14 10.77
C MET A 12 0.38 6.68 10.63
N TYR A 13 -0.57 5.81 10.28
CA TYR A 13 -0.33 4.42 9.94
C TYR A 13 -0.85 4.15 8.54
N LEU A 14 -0.10 3.32 7.83
CA LEU A 14 -0.38 2.83 6.48
C LEU A 14 -0.75 1.36 6.58
N PHE A 15 -1.92 0.98 6.08
CA PHE A 15 -2.36 -0.40 5.98
C PHE A 15 -2.07 -0.94 4.58
N GLY A 16 -1.44 -2.11 4.51
CA GLY A 16 -1.20 -2.82 3.26
C GLY A 16 0.03 -3.71 3.34
N TRP A 17 0.86 -3.72 2.29
CA TRP A 17 2.05 -4.58 2.24
C TRP A 17 3.32 -3.78 2.09
N ARG A 18 4.31 -4.13 2.91
CA ARG A 18 5.62 -3.49 2.90
C ARG A 18 6.69 -4.45 2.41
N TYR A 19 7.57 -3.93 1.58
CA TYR A 19 8.61 -4.67 0.88
C TYR A 19 9.94 -3.92 0.95
N PRO A 20 11.06 -4.63 1.07
CA PRO A 20 12.35 -4.08 0.66
C PRO A 20 12.30 -3.70 -0.83
N TYR A 21 12.86 -2.54 -1.18
CA TYR A 21 12.87 -2.02 -2.56
C TYR A 21 13.32 -3.05 -3.61
N LYS A 22 14.39 -3.79 -3.32
CA LYS A 22 14.93 -4.83 -4.22
C LYS A 22 13.98 -6.02 -4.40
N GLN A 23 13.21 -6.39 -3.39
CA GLN A 23 12.23 -7.46 -3.49
C GLN A 23 11.05 -7.01 -4.33
N PHE A 24 10.54 -5.79 -4.08
CA PHE A 24 9.45 -5.18 -4.84
C PHE A 24 9.75 -5.17 -6.34
N LEU A 25 10.95 -4.68 -6.73
CA LEU A 25 11.40 -4.67 -8.12
C LEU A 25 11.53 -6.06 -8.76
N ARG A 26 11.85 -7.11 -7.98
CA ARG A 26 12.02 -8.47 -8.51
C ARG A 26 10.69 -9.22 -8.62
N GLN A 27 9.83 -9.09 -7.62
CA GLN A 27 8.62 -9.91 -7.46
C GLN A 27 7.46 -9.39 -8.31
N ILE A 28 7.27 -8.07 -8.33
CA ILE A 28 6.12 -7.43 -8.98
C ILE A 28 6.51 -6.95 -10.38
N ILE A 29 7.76 -6.55 -10.57
CA ILE A 29 8.09 -5.54 -11.58
C ILE A 29 8.87 -6.10 -12.78
N ASN A 30 9.74 -7.10 -12.59
CA ASN A 30 10.54 -7.75 -13.66
C ASN A 30 11.11 -6.79 -14.75
N ALA A 31 11.29 -5.51 -14.43
CA ALA A 31 11.62 -4.43 -15.36
C ALA A 31 12.66 -3.51 -14.69
N PRO A 32 13.96 -3.69 -14.98
CA PRO A 32 15.03 -3.01 -14.24
C PRO A 32 15.23 -1.53 -14.60
N TYR A 33 14.50 -0.97 -15.57
CA TYR A 33 14.78 0.35 -16.15
C TYR A 33 13.71 1.44 -15.92
N LEU A 34 12.60 1.11 -15.27
CA LEU A 34 11.51 2.06 -15.02
C LEU A 34 11.57 2.61 -13.57
N THR A 35 10.95 3.76 -13.32
CA THR A 35 10.78 4.27 -11.94
C THR A 35 9.71 3.47 -11.18
N PRO A 36 9.75 3.41 -9.84
CA PRO A 36 8.76 2.66 -9.06
C PRO A 36 7.32 3.08 -9.33
N GLN A 37 7.08 4.37 -9.59
CA GLN A 37 5.75 4.91 -9.89
C GLN A 37 5.27 4.48 -11.27
N GLU A 38 6.09 4.61 -12.32
CA GLU A 38 5.72 4.17 -13.66
C GLU A 38 5.37 2.67 -13.66
N ILE A 39 6.14 1.89 -12.91
CA ILE A 39 5.90 0.45 -12.81
C ILE A 39 4.63 0.15 -12.02
N TRP A 40 4.38 0.88 -10.95
CA TRP A 40 3.17 0.78 -10.16
C TRP A 40 1.93 0.93 -11.04
N ASP A 41 1.94 1.97 -11.87
CA ASP A 41 0.83 2.30 -12.73
C ASP A 41 0.56 1.16 -13.73
N TYR A 42 1.61 0.65 -14.40
CA TYR A 42 1.47 -0.42 -15.39
C TYR A 42 1.21 -1.82 -14.81
N SER A 43 1.78 -2.15 -13.65
CA SER A 43 1.80 -3.53 -13.15
C SER A 43 0.74 -3.80 -12.09
N VAL A 44 0.22 -2.75 -11.46
CA VAL A 44 -0.72 -2.89 -10.34
C VAL A 44 -1.95 -2.01 -10.52
N ALA A 45 -1.78 -0.69 -10.67
CA ALA A 45 -2.92 0.22 -10.64
C ALA A 45 -3.85 0.02 -11.86
N VAL A 46 -3.29 -0.03 -13.08
CA VAL A 46 -4.07 -0.26 -14.30
C VAL A 46 -4.69 -1.66 -14.32
N PRO A 47 -3.93 -2.77 -14.12
CA PRO A 47 -4.53 -4.10 -14.07
C PRO A 47 -5.63 -4.24 -13.02
N PHE A 48 -5.45 -3.66 -11.83
CA PHE A 48 -6.47 -3.71 -10.78
C PHE A 48 -7.75 -2.95 -11.19
N ALA A 49 -7.61 -1.77 -11.79
CA ALA A 49 -8.76 -1.00 -12.26
C ALA A 49 -9.47 -1.67 -13.45
N GLU A 50 -8.74 -2.37 -14.32
CA GLU A 50 -9.31 -3.12 -15.44
C GLU A 50 -10.01 -4.41 -15.00
N GLU A 51 -9.42 -5.15 -14.04
CA GLU A 51 -9.97 -6.41 -13.53
C GLU A 51 -11.15 -6.17 -12.55
N PHE A 52 -11.09 -5.09 -11.78
CA PHE A 52 -12.09 -4.72 -10.77
C PHE A 52 -12.61 -3.28 -10.97
N PRO A 53 -13.33 -2.99 -12.07
CA PRO A 53 -13.75 -1.63 -12.40
C PRO A 53 -14.69 -1.00 -11.37
N HIS A 54 -15.50 -1.80 -10.65
CA HIS A 54 -16.33 -1.32 -9.54
C HIS A 54 -15.52 -0.94 -8.29
N LEU A 55 -14.26 -1.39 -8.20
CA LEU A 55 -13.31 -1.03 -7.15
C LEU A 55 -12.31 0.06 -7.58
N ALA A 56 -12.45 0.64 -8.77
CA ALA A 56 -11.52 1.64 -9.30
C ALA A 56 -11.38 2.92 -8.43
N LYS A 57 -12.34 3.19 -7.54
CA LYS A 57 -12.22 4.25 -6.52
C LYS A 57 -11.27 3.91 -5.37
N TYR A 58 -10.89 2.65 -5.22
CA TYR A 58 -10.05 2.11 -4.16
C TYR A 58 -8.68 1.69 -4.68
N VAL A 59 -8.19 2.36 -5.74
CA VAL A 59 -6.88 2.07 -6.30
C VAL A 59 -5.81 2.28 -5.22
N PRO A 60 -5.01 1.24 -4.91
CA PRO A 60 -3.97 1.37 -3.90
C PRO A 60 -2.90 2.37 -4.32
N LEU A 61 -2.24 2.96 -3.33
CA LEU A 61 -1.14 3.91 -3.55
C LEU A 61 0.21 3.24 -3.27
N LEU A 62 1.24 3.67 -3.98
CA LEU A 62 2.61 3.28 -3.67
C LEU A 62 3.30 4.40 -2.88
N TYR A 63 3.86 4.04 -1.73
CA TYR A 63 4.79 4.90 -0.99
C TYR A 63 6.18 4.29 -1.01
N VAL A 64 7.17 5.08 -1.40
CA VAL A 64 8.58 4.69 -1.41
C VAL A 64 9.32 5.55 -0.40
N ASP A 65 9.90 4.90 0.60
CA ASP A 65 10.80 5.53 1.56
C ASP A 65 12.25 5.38 1.05
N PRO A 66 12.90 6.47 0.62
CA PRO A 66 14.26 6.43 0.09
C PRO A 66 15.31 6.19 1.17
N GLU A 67 15.03 6.55 2.43
CA GLU A 67 15.97 6.43 3.54
C GLU A 67 16.06 4.98 4.01
N THR A 68 14.91 4.35 4.22
CA THR A 68 14.86 2.94 4.65
C THR A 68 14.88 1.96 3.48
N ARG A 69 14.78 2.45 2.24
CA ARG A 69 14.66 1.66 1.00
C ARG A 69 13.51 0.66 1.08
N GLN A 70 12.36 1.12 1.59
CA GLN A 70 11.14 0.34 1.69
C GLN A 70 10.07 0.88 0.75
N CYS A 71 9.30 -0.03 0.16
CA CYS A 71 8.09 0.28 -0.57
C CYS A 71 6.90 -0.20 0.24
N THR A 72 5.88 0.62 0.39
CA THR A 72 4.60 0.23 0.99
C THR A 72 3.51 0.40 -0.07
N VAL A 73 2.85 -0.70 -0.40
CA VAL A 73 1.56 -0.68 -1.08
C VAL A 73 0.52 -0.32 -0.03
N ILE A 74 -0.08 0.84 -0.16
CA ILE A 74 -1.06 1.39 0.76
C ILE A 74 -2.45 1.07 0.21
N ILE A 75 -3.19 0.29 0.97
CA ILE A 75 -4.63 0.09 0.76
C ILE A 75 -5.38 1.19 1.49
N ALA A 76 -5.00 1.47 2.73
CA ALA A 76 -5.72 2.37 3.63
C ALA A 76 -4.78 3.09 4.60
N THR A 77 -5.30 4.12 5.25
CA THR A 77 -4.65 4.97 6.25
C THR A 77 -5.56 5.14 7.45
N ASN A 78 -5.00 5.51 8.60
CA ASN A 78 -5.79 5.82 9.80
C ASN A 78 -6.24 7.29 9.86
N SER A 79 -6.03 8.08 8.81
CA SER A 79 -6.27 9.53 8.75
C SER A 79 -7.74 9.92 8.87
N ASP A 80 -8.62 9.07 8.38
CA ASP A 80 -10.06 9.33 8.25
C ASP A 80 -10.84 8.01 8.31
N GLU A 81 -12.15 8.11 8.46
CA GLU A 81 -13.04 6.98 8.67
C GLU A 81 -13.21 6.12 7.41
N GLU A 82 -13.38 6.77 6.25
CA GLU A 82 -13.54 6.08 4.96
C GLU A 82 -12.33 5.19 4.65
N SER A 83 -11.13 5.71 4.85
CA SER A 83 -9.90 4.95 4.67
C SER A 83 -9.80 3.78 5.65
N ARG A 84 -10.21 3.94 6.92
CA ARG A 84 -10.25 2.84 7.89
C ARG A 84 -11.29 1.77 7.53
N GLU A 85 -12.43 2.14 6.97
CA GLU A 85 -13.42 1.18 6.46
C GLU A 85 -12.84 0.36 5.31
N MET A 86 -12.08 1.01 4.41
CA MET A 86 -11.40 0.33 3.31
C MET A 86 -10.37 -0.70 3.79
N ALA A 87 -9.74 -0.52 4.97
CA ALA A 87 -8.87 -1.54 5.56
C ALA A 87 -9.60 -2.86 5.89
N ASN A 88 -10.94 -2.83 5.96
CA ASN A 88 -11.79 -4.01 6.18
C ASN A 88 -12.48 -4.48 4.90
N ASN A 89 -12.19 -3.87 3.75
CA ASN A 89 -12.76 -4.28 2.48
C ASN A 89 -12.03 -5.53 1.95
N GLU A 90 -12.57 -6.69 2.31
CA GLU A 90 -12.10 -8.01 1.87
C GLU A 90 -11.97 -8.10 0.35
N GLU A 91 -12.89 -7.51 -0.42
CA GLU A 91 -12.88 -7.59 -1.88
C GLU A 91 -11.64 -6.91 -2.48
N VAL A 92 -11.28 -5.72 -1.98
CA VAL A 92 -10.07 -5.00 -2.38
C VAL A 92 -8.82 -5.78 -2.01
N ILE A 93 -8.77 -6.32 -0.79
CA ILE A 93 -7.62 -7.09 -0.29
C ILE A 93 -7.43 -8.36 -1.14
N GLN A 94 -8.49 -9.12 -1.38
CA GLN A 94 -8.44 -10.35 -2.16
C GLN A 94 -8.14 -10.08 -3.64
N GLY A 95 -8.63 -8.97 -4.21
CA GLY A 95 -8.32 -8.57 -5.58
C GLY A 95 -6.86 -8.15 -5.78
N LEU A 96 -6.22 -7.54 -4.77
CA LEU A 96 -4.83 -7.11 -4.86
C LEU A 96 -3.80 -8.24 -4.65
N ARG A 97 -4.13 -9.27 -3.88
CA ARG A 97 -3.24 -10.41 -3.62
C ARG A 97 -2.70 -11.08 -4.88
N PRO A 98 -3.51 -11.48 -5.87
CA PRO A 98 -3.00 -12.15 -7.08
C PRO A 98 -2.09 -11.23 -7.90
N ILE A 99 -2.45 -9.94 -8.01
CA ILE A 99 -1.68 -8.93 -8.75
C ILE A 99 -0.31 -8.72 -8.10
N LEU A 100 -0.27 -8.60 -6.77
CA LEU A 100 0.97 -8.41 -6.00
C LEU A 100 1.73 -9.72 -5.76
N LYS A 101 1.16 -10.87 -6.15
CA LYS A 101 1.67 -12.22 -5.86
C LYS A 101 1.98 -12.41 -4.38
N GLU A 102 1.03 -12.01 -3.54
CA GLU A 102 1.20 -11.95 -2.09
C GLU A 102 0.35 -13.00 -1.39
N SER A 103 0.95 -13.69 -0.42
CA SER A 103 0.28 -14.69 0.41
C SER A 103 0.12 -14.24 1.86
N ARG A 104 0.78 -13.15 2.26
CA ARG A 104 0.66 -12.58 3.60
C ARG A 104 -0.57 -11.69 3.73
N GLU A 105 -1.12 -11.65 4.93
CA GLU A 105 -2.10 -10.64 5.32
C GLU A 105 -1.48 -9.24 5.30
N PRO A 106 -2.22 -8.20 4.86
CA PRO A 106 -1.80 -6.82 5.00
C PRO A 106 -1.73 -6.41 6.48
N CYS A 107 -0.80 -5.52 6.81
CA CYS A 107 -0.55 -5.07 8.18
C CYS A 107 -0.56 -3.55 8.26
N TRP A 108 -0.77 -3.04 9.47
CA TRP A 108 -0.56 -1.63 9.79
C TRP A 108 0.90 -1.35 10.06
N TYR A 109 1.47 -0.40 9.32
CA TYR A 109 2.81 0.10 9.52
C TYR A 109 2.78 1.57 9.90
N ARG A 110 3.59 1.97 10.87
CA ARG A 110 3.77 3.39 11.16
C ARG A 110 4.41 4.08 9.93
N TYR A 111 3.88 5.23 9.56
CA TYR A 111 4.52 6.12 8.61
C TYR A 111 5.87 6.58 9.21
N PRO A 112 6.98 6.58 8.45
CA PRO A 112 8.30 6.98 8.93
C PRO A 112 8.32 8.34 9.64
#